data_AF-A0A352WAA6-F1
#
_entry.id   AF-A0A352WAA6-F1
#
_cell.length_a   1.000
_cell.length_b   1.000
_cell.length_c   1.000
_cell.angle_alpha   90.00
_cell.angle_beta   90.00
_cell.angle_gamma   90.00
#
_symmetry.space_group_name_H-M   'P 1'
#
loop_
_entity.id
_entity.type
_entity.pdbx_description
1 polymer ?
#
loop_
_entity_poly.entity_id
_entity_poly.type
_entity_poly.pdbx_seq_one_letter_code
_entity_poly.pdbx_strand_id
1 'polypeptide(L)'
;MFTVDTTGARRLLKALSKASQTGKLPDTEWRQVLKSGGYELFFAHHNHNPAGTCTITPELFGEMIRSLIENNAFYSAPHDKAAGMRQSFENALQQLPQLQRNLEQLSKSDWADNALRCAAEWLPEDARIEATIFILLDGVSNGYVDHNRIAFDLLQYNGVPESLEGPAAHELHRIGYQSLCDPELLNGTVPESIAYRLASTFLAEGCATAFVSGLPGPQDPDYAAWQDHVTRLPEYFALMRDYLAGIAAGDIPESQFATDVSRLYMRGVACVMGVTMVQTVWKAFSKGGVFHCLRNTGMFFDIYRRAIEQLRAEGVGEGLFDL
;
A
#
# COMPACT_ATOMS: atom_id res chain seq x y z
N MET A 1 14.26 -10.13 7.54
CA MET A 1 14.05 -11.34 6.68
C MET A 1 12.91 -11.06 5.70
N PHE A 2 13.08 -11.38 4.40
CA PHE A 2 12.05 -11.24 3.37
C PHE A 2 11.47 -12.61 3.00
N THR A 3 10.14 -12.75 2.92
CA THR A 3 9.48 -14.02 2.57
C THR A 3 8.19 -13.81 1.77
N VAL A 4 7.83 -14.79 0.94
CA VAL A 4 6.52 -14.92 0.31
C VAL A 4 5.79 -16.12 0.92
N ASP A 5 4.63 -15.88 1.52
CA ASP A 5 3.79 -16.90 2.14
C ASP A 5 2.51 -17.13 1.33
N THR A 6 2.42 -18.31 0.71
CA THR A 6 1.23 -18.78 -0.05
C THR A 6 0.36 -19.75 0.74
N THR A 7 0.67 -19.99 2.02
CA THR A 7 0.03 -21.01 2.86
C THR A 7 -1.47 -20.76 3.00
N GLY A 8 -1.87 -19.51 3.23
CA GLY A 8 -3.28 -19.10 3.34
C GLY A 8 -4.07 -19.45 2.07
N ALA A 9 -3.64 -18.93 0.92
CA ALA A 9 -4.26 -19.23 -0.37
C ALA A 9 -4.30 -20.73 -0.68
N ARG A 10 -3.18 -21.45 -0.48
CA ARG A 10 -3.09 -22.90 -0.77
C ARG A 10 -4.08 -23.70 0.07
N ARG A 11 -4.17 -23.41 1.37
CA ARG A 11 -5.11 -24.08 2.28
C ARG A 11 -6.55 -23.79 1.89
N LEU A 12 -6.86 -22.54 1.54
CA LEU A 12 -8.22 -22.16 1.18
C LEU A 12 -8.66 -22.78 -0.14
N LEU A 13 -7.84 -22.70 -1.20
CA LEU A 13 -8.13 -23.35 -2.48
C LEU A 13 -8.35 -24.86 -2.31
N LYS A 14 -7.56 -25.52 -1.44
CA LYS A 14 -7.75 -26.93 -1.09
C LYS A 14 -9.09 -27.16 -0.39
N ALA A 15 -9.45 -26.33 0.58
CA ALA A 15 -10.72 -26.43 1.29
C ALA A 15 -11.92 -26.23 0.33
N LEU A 16 -11.86 -25.22 -0.54
CA LEU A 16 -12.89 -24.94 -1.55
C LEU A 16 -13.02 -26.08 -2.57
N SER A 17 -11.90 -26.62 -3.05
CA SER A 17 -11.91 -27.75 -4.02
C SER A 17 -12.49 -29.03 -3.43
N LYS A 18 -12.20 -29.31 -2.15
CA LYS A 18 -12.81 -30.44 -1.44
C LYS A 18 -14.29 -30.18 -1.23
N ALA A 19 -14.64 -28.97 -0.81
CA ALA A 19 -16.02 -28.59 -0.54
C ALA A 19 -16.90 -28.63 -1.80
N SER A 20 -16.39 -28.23 -2.96
CA SER A 20 -17.11 -28.30 -4.23
C SER A 20 -17.39 -29.74 -4.69
N GLN A 21 -16.61 -30.72 -4.21
CA GLN A 21 -16.82 -32.14 -4.48
C GLN A 21 -17.78 -32.79 -3.47
N THR A 22 -17.71 -32.37 -2.19
CA THR A 22 -18.49 -32.98 -1.11
C THR A 22 -19.78 -32.25 -0.77
N GLY A 23 -20.00 -31.05 -1.32
CA GLY A 23 -21.13 -30.18 -0.98
C GLY A 23 -21.09 -29.68 0.47
N LYS A 24 -19.92 -29.69 1.11
CA LYS A 24 -19.75 -29.32 2.53
C LYS A 24 -18.37 -28.76 2.80
N LEU A 25 -18.29 -27.65 3.55
CA LEU A 25 -17.01 -27.06 3.94
C LEU A 25 -16.29 -27.94 4.98
N PRO A 26 -15.04 -28.38 4.74
CA PRO A 26 -14.33 -29.23 5.68
C PRO A 26 -13.81 -28.42 6.89
N ASP A 27 -14.41 -28.63 8.07
CA ASP A 27 -14.16 -27.83 9.28
C ASP A 27 -12.68 -27.80 9.73
N THR A 28 -11.95 -28.91 9.58
CA THR A 28 -10.54 -28.98 10.02
C THR A 28 -9.65 -28.12 9.14
N GLU A 29 -9.75 -28.31 7.83
CA GLU A 29 -9.02 -27.52 6.83
C GLU A 29 -9.42 -26.05 6.89
N TRP A 30 -10.71 -25.74 7.08
CA TRP A 30 -11.19 -24.38 7.26
C TRP A 30 -10.56 -23.68 8.47
N ARG A 31 -10.52 -24.32 9.63
CA ARG A 31 -9.84 -23.77 10.82
C ARG A 31 -8.35 -23.53 10.58
N GLN A 32 -7.69 -24.34 9.75
CA GLN A 32 -6.28 -24.13 9.39
C GLN A 32 -6.08 -22.95 8.44
N VAL A 33 -7.06 -22.61 7.61
CA VAL A 33 -7.05 -21.37 6.80
C VAL A 33 -7.07 -20.17 7.72
N LEU A 34 -8.06 -20.12 8.62
CA LEU A 34 -8.29 -18.99 9.53
C LEU A 34 -7.12 -18.72 10.49
N LYS A 35 -6.28 -19.72 10.77
CA LYS A 35 -5.09 -19.62 11.62
C LYS A 35 -3.79 -19.30 10.86
N SER A 36 -3.87 -18.99 9.57
CA SER A 36 -2.67 -18.62 8.80
C SER A 36 -2.40 -17.13 8.92
N GLY A 37 -1.12 -16.73 8.89
CA GLY A 37 -0.72 -15.32 9.04
C GLY A 37 -1.37 -14.39 8.03
N GLY A 38 -1.59 -14.85 6.79
CA GLY A 38 -2.32 -14.08 5.78
C GLY A 38 -3.78 -13.80 6.17
N TYR A 39 -4.46 -14.77 6.79
CA TYR A 39 -5.85 -14.54 7.25
C TYR A 39 -5.93 -13.75 8.55
N GLU A 40 -4.91 -13.83 9.43
CA GLU A 40 -4.79 -12.90 10.57
C GLU A 40 -4.68 -11.44 10.08
N LEU A 41 -3.84 -11.21 9.06
CA LEU A 41 -3.70 -9.90 8.40
C LEU A 41 -5.01 -9.46 7.71
N PHE A 42 -5.67 -10.35 6.98
CA PHE A 42 -6.95 -10.08 6.34
C PHE A 42 -8.00 -9.57 7.34
N PHE A 43 -8.16 -10.24 8.48
CA PHE A 43 -9.12 -9.81 9.49
C PHE A 43 -8.69 -8.51 10.18
N ALA A 44 -7.39 -8.29 10.37
CA ALA A 44 -6.90 -7.01 10.90
C ALA A 44 -7.24 -5.85 9.94
N HIS A 45 -6.95 -6.01 8.63
CA HIS A 45 -7.21 -5.00 7.61
C HIS A 45 -8.69 -4.64 7.50
N HIS A 46 -9.55 -5.66 7.33
CA HIS A 46 -10.98 -5.42 7.10
C HIS A 46 -11.72 -4.86 8.31
N ASN A 47 -11.10 -4.92 9.50
CA ASN A 47 -11.66 -4.44 10.77
C ASN A 47 -10.90 -3.24 11.37
N HIS A 48 -9.91 -2.67 10.66
CA HIS A 48 -9.05 -1.59 11.17
C HIS A 48 -9.78 -0.24 11.34
N ASN A 49 -11.03 -0.10 10.88
CA ASN A 49 -11.78 1.17 10.99
C ASN A 49 -13.23 0.95 11.48
N PRO A 50 -13.47 1.01 12.81
CA PRO A 50 -14.75 0.66 13.42
C PRO A 50 -15.66 1.89 13.57
N ALA A 51 -15.86 2.67 12.48
CA ALA A 51 -16.98 3.62 12.42
C ALA A 51 -18.36 2.92 12.50
N GLY A 52 -18.39 1.61 12.76
CA GLY A 52 -19.44 0.98 13.57
C GLY A 52 -20.40 0.05 12.83
N THR A 53 -20.21 -0.21 11.54
CA THR A 53 -21.26 -0.90 10.75
C THR A 53 -20.84 -2.17 10.04
N CYS A 54 -19.54 -2.54 10.03
CA CYS A 54 -19.08 -3.66 9.20
C CYS A 54 -17.82 -4.30 9.79
N THR A 55 -17.97 -5.49 10.39
CA THR A 55 -16.86 -6.30 10.92
C THR A 55 -16.88 -7.66 10.23
N ILE A 56 -15.80 -8.01 9.53
CA ILE A 56 -15.60 -9.34 8.96
C ILE A 56 -14.96 -10.21 10.03
N THR A 57 -15.77 -10.99 10.77
CA THR A 57 -15.25 -11.98 11.72
C THR A 57 -14.95 -13.31 11.02
N PRO A 58 -14.10 -14.18 11.61
CA PRO A 58 -13.88 -15.53 11.11
C PRO A 58 -15.18 -16.34 10.98
N GLU A 59 -16.14 -16.13 11.89
CA GLU A 59 -17.45 -16.78 11.88
C GLU A 59 -18.27 -16.31 10.69
N LEU A 60 -18.40 -14.99 10.49
CA LEU A 60 -19.15 -14.41 9.38
C LEU A 60 -18.54 -14.83 8.04
N PHE A 61 -17.21 -14.78 7.93
CA PHE A 61 -16.52 -15.25 6.74
C PHE A 61 -16.80 -16.75 6.48
N GLY A 62 -16.82 -17.57 7.52
CA GLY A 62 -17.19 -18.99 7.42
C GLY A 62 -18.64 -19.22 7.01
N GLU A 63 -19.59 -18.47 7.55
CA GLU A 63 -21.00 -18.54 7.17
C GLU A 63 -21.20 -18.15 5.69
N MET A 64 -20.52 -17.10 5.25
CA MET A 64 -20.53 -16.66 3.85
C MET A 64 -20.04 -17.78 2.93
N ILE A 65 -18.88 -18.37 3.22
CA ILE A 65 -18.32 -19.45 2.39
C ILE A 65 -19.21 -20.70 2.42
N ARG A 66 -19.76 -21.09 3.59
CA ARG A 66 -20.71 -22.20 3.67
C ARG A 66 -21.97 -21.94 2.85
N SER A 67 -22.47 -20.70 2.83
CA SER A 67 -23.67 -20.37 2.05
C SER A 67 -23.53 -20.65 0.56
N LEU A 68 -22.32 -20.45 0.02
CA LEU A 68 -21.98 -20.70 -1.38
C LEU A 68 -21.88 -22.20 -1.70
N ILE A 69 -21.33 -22.97 -0.76
CA ILE A 69 -21.06 -24.41 -0.95
C ILE A 69 -22.32 -25.25 -0.71
N GLU A 70 -23.07 -24.94 0.34
CA GLU A 70 -24.19 -25.75 0.84
C GLU A 70 -25.53 -25.30 0.23
N ASN A 71 -25.48 -24.37 -0.74
CA ASN A 71 -26.63 -23.77 -1.42
C ASN A 71 -27.68 -23.23 -0.42
N ASN A 72 -27.21 -22.50 0.59
CA ASN A 72 -28.08 -21.95 1.62
C ASN A 72 -28.79 -20.69 1.10
N ALA A 73 -30.00 -20.88 0.59
CA ALA A 73 -30.85 -19.82 0.04
C ALA A 73 -31.20 -18.69 1.03
N PHE A 74 -30.88 -18.85 2.33
CA PHE A 74 -31.21 -17.89 3.38
C PHE A 74 -30.05 -17.00 3.83
N TYR A 75 -28.85 -17.12 3.21
CA TYR A 75 -27.76 -16.21 3.56
C TYR A 75 -28.06 -14.80 3.04
N SER A 76 -28.39 -13.90 3.96
CA SER A 76 -28.43 -12.46 3.71
C SER A 76 -27.09 -11.89 4.16
N ALA A 77 -26.31 -11.36 3.21
CA ALA A 77 -25.08 -10.65 3.56
C ALA A 77 -25.42 -9.49 4.51
N PRO A 78 -24.73 -9.37 5.66
CA PRO A 78 -25.08 -8.37 6.66
C PRO A 78 -24.74 -6.94 6.22
N HIS A 79 -23.92 -6.77 5.19
CA HIS A 79 -23.50 -5.47 4.63
C HIS A 79 -22.88 -5.63 3.22
N ASP A 80 -22.78 -4.53 2.48
CA ASP A 80 -22.30 -4.49 1.09
C ASP A 80 -20.90 -5.12 0.90
N LYS A 81 -19.99 -4.90 1.84
CA LYS A 81 -18.64 -5.50 1.79
C LYS A 81 -18.68 -7.04 1.74
N ALA A 82 -19.53 -7.68 2.56
CA ALA A 82 -19.69 -9.13 2.58
C ALA A 82 -20.46 -9.61 1.34
N ALA A 83 -21.38 -8.81 0.81
CA ALA A 83 -22.07 -9.12 -0.44
C ALA A 83 -21.10 -9.16 -1.63
N GLY A 84 -20.24 -8.14 -1.76
CA GLY A 84 -19.19 -8.09 -2.78
C GLY A 84 -18.19 -9.24 -2.64
N MET A 85 -17.70 -9.48 -1.42
CA MET A 85 -16.82 -10.60 -1.13
C MET A 85 -17.46 -11.94 -1.51
N ARG A 86 -18.73 -12.17 -1.14
CA ARG A 86 -19.47 -13.38 -1.49
C ARG A 86 -19.52 -13.57 -3.01
N GLN A 87 -19.78 -12.52 -3.78
CA GLN A 87 -19.82 -12.59 -5.24
C GLN A 87 -18.45 -13.00 -5.83
N SER A 88 -17.36 -12.41 -5.32
CA SER A 88 -15.99 -12.78 -5.72
C SER A 88 -15.70 -14.27 -5.44
N PHE A 89 -16.14 -14.78 -4.29
CA PHE A 89 -15.99 -16.19 -3.94
C PHE A 89 -16.91 -17.13 -4.75
N GLU A 90 -18.11 -16.69 -5.13
CA GLU A 90 -18.99 -17.42 -6.03
C GLU A 90 -18.32 -17.64 -7.40
N ASN A 91 -17.70 -16.59 -7.95
CA ASN A 91 -16.89 -16.68 -9.17
C ASN A 91 -15.66 -17.57 -8.97
N ALA A 92 -15.00 -17.48 -7.82
CA ALA A 92 -13.82 -18.28 -7.51
C ALA A 92 -14.10 -19.79 -7.54
N LEU A 93 -15.28 -20.23 -7.07
CA LEU A 93 -15.69 -21.64 -7.10
C LEU A 93 -15.78 -22.19 -8.54
N GLN A 94 -16.12 -21.34 -9.51
CA GLN A 94 -16.17 -21.71 -10.93
C GLN A 94 -14.78 -21.77 -11.59
N GLN A 95 -13.77 -21.18 -10.94
CA GLN A 95 -12.43 -20.99 -11.51
C GLN A 95 -11.31 -21.65 -10.70
N LEU A 96 -11.64 -22.56 -9.76
CA LEU A 96 -10.65 -23.20 -8.88
C LEU A 96 -9.42 -23.78 -9.60
N PRO A 97 -9.54 -24.49 -10.75
CA PRO A 97 -8.36 -24.99 -11.46
C PRO A 97 -7.45 -23.86 -11.99
N GLN A 98 -8.04 -22.74 -12.42
CA GLN A 98 -7.26 -21.58 -12.88
C GLN A 98 -6.56 -20.90 -11.69
N LEU A 99 -7.26 -20.69 -10.57
CA LEU A 99 -6.68 -20.09 -9.37
C LEU A 99 -5.52 -20.91 -8.80
N GLN A 100 -5.62 -22.24 -8.85
CA GLN A 100 -4.52 -23.13 -8.47
C GLN A 100 -3.31 -22.97 -9.39
N ARG A 101 -3.52 -22.90 -10.71
CA ARG A 101 -2.44 -22.64 -11.68
C ARG A 101 -1.79 -21.27 -11.45
N ASN A 102 -2.58 -20.24 -11.21
CA ASN A 102 -2.09 -18.89 -10.90
C ASN A 102 -1.21 -18.90 -9.63
N LEU A 103 -1.68 -19.55 -8.56
CA LEU A 103 -0.89 -19.65 -7.32
C LEU A 103 0.41 -20.43 -7.51
N GLU A 104 0.39 -21.49 -8.31
CA GLU A 104 1.59 -22.24 -8.66
C GLU A 104 2.58 -21.43 -9.50
N GLN A 105 2.10 -20.64 -10.46
CA GLN A 105 2.93 -19.72 -11.24
C GLN A 105 3.60 -18.69 -10.34
N LEU A 106 2.83 -18.05 -9.44
CA LEU A 106 3.38 -17.11 -8.45
C LEU A 106 4.41 -17.77 -7.51
N SER A 107 4.25 -19.05 -7.18
CA SER A 107 5.18 -19.78 -6.31
C SER A 107 6.47 -20.21 -7.02
N LYS A 108 6.51 -20.18 -8.35
CA LYS A 108 7.62 -20.69 -9.18
C LYS A 108 8.34 -19.59 -9.97
N SER A 109 7.85 -18.36 -9.92
CA SER A 109 8.39 -17.22 -10.68
C SER A 109 9.20 -16.29 -9.77
N ASP A 110 10.08 -15.51 -10.39
CA ASP A 110 11.03 -14.64 -9.68
C ASP A 110 10.46 -13.24 -9.41
N TRP A 111 9.14 -13.03 -9.57
CA TRP A 111 8.50 -11.71 -9.44
C TRP A 111 8.79 -11.04 -8.09
N ALA A 112 8.79 -11.80 -7.01
CA ALA A 112 9.02 -11.27 -5.67
C ALA A 112 10.49 -10.84 -5.46
N ASP A 113 11.43 -11.59 -6.04
CA ASP A 113 12.85 -11.25 -6.01
C ASP A 113 13.15 -10.05 -6.92
N ASN A 114 12.47 -9.96 -8.08
CA ASN A 114 12.49 -8.78 -8.95
C ASN A 114 11.96 -7.55 -8.21
N ALA A 115 10.82 -7.66 -7.54
CA ALA A 115 10.24 -6.60 -6.75
C ALA A 115 11.19 -6.12 -5.64
N LEU A 116 11.80 -7.05 -4.90
CA LEU A 116 12.78 -6.75 -3.86
C LEU A 116 14.00 -6.01 -4.43
N ARG A 117 14.51 -6.46 -5.57
CA ARG A 117 15.65 -5.82 -6.25
C ARG A 117 15.30 -4.39 -6.70
N CYS A 118 14.15 -4.20 -7.33
CA CYS A 118 13.67 -2.87 -7.75
C CYS A 118 13.49 -1.93 -6.55
N ALA A 119 12.91 -2.41 -5.45
CA ALA A 119 12.76 -1.64 -4.22
C ALA A 119 14.12 -1.22 -3.64
N ALA A 120 15.05 -2.17 -3.54
CA ALA A 120 16.38 -1.97 -2.97
C ALA A 120 17.25 -1.03 -3.81
N GLU A 121 17.08 -1.00 -5.14
CA GLU A 121 17.85 -0.12 -6.01
C GLU A 121 17.72 1.36 -5.64
N TRP A 122 16.57 1.78 -5.12
CA TRP A 122 16.31 3.16 -4.71
C TRP A 122 16.38 3.38 -3.20
N LEU A 123 16.96 2.44 -2.46
CA LEU A 123 17.21 2.58 -1.04
C LEU A 123 18.71 2.75 -0.75
N PRO A 124 19.04 3.52 0.31
CA PRO A 124 20.38 3.50 0.89
C PRO A 124 20.81 2.11 1.38
N GLU A 125 22.11 1.80 1.35
CA GLU A 125 22.66 0.47 1.69
C GLU A 125 22.35 0.01 3.12
N ASP A 126 22.10 0.94 4.03
CA ASP A 126 21.76 0.72 5.43
C ASP A 126 20.25 0.49 5.66
N ALA A 127 19.42 0.63 4.62
CA ALA A 127 17.99 0.30 4.69
C ALA A 127 17.78 -1.21 4.80
N ARG A 128 16.80 -1.61 5.62
CA ARG A 128 16.44 -3.01 5.85
C ARG A 128 15.04 -3.29 5.36
N ILE A 129 14.93 -4.16 4.36
CA ILE A 129 13.64 -4.70 3.90
C ILE A 129 13.39 -6.01 4.65
N GLU A 130 12.60 -5.91 5.72
CA GLU A 130 12.10 -7.07 6.44
C GLU A 130 10.59 -7.15 6.25
N ALA A 131 10.13 -8.06 5.38
CA ALA A 131 8.73 -8.11 5.01
C ALA A 131 8.24 -9.53 4.73
N THR A 132 6.95 -9.75 4.94
CA THR A 132 6.26 -10.95 4.47
C THR A 132 5.17 -10.56 3.49
N ILE A 133 5.23 -11.08 2.26
CA ILE A 133 4.17 -10.95 1.28
C ILE A 133 3.26 -12.18 1.37
N PHE A 134 2.00 -11.96 1.73
CA PHE A 134 0.96 -12.97 1.75
C PHE A 134 0.17 -12.99 0.44
N ILE A 135 0.07 -14.16 -0.18
CA ILE A 135 -0.93 -14.40 -1.22
C ILE A 135 -2.13 -15.07 -0.55
N LEU A 136 -3.30 -14.43 -0.67
CA LEU A 136 -4.55 -14.88 -0.06
C LEU A 136 -5.73 -14.68 -1.03
N LEU A 137 -6.92 -15.18 -0.66
CA LEU A 137 -8.15 -14.85 -1.38
C LEU A 137 -8.93 -13.86 -0.52
N ASP A 138 -9.10 -12.64 -1.02
CA ASP A 138 -9.77 -11.54 -0.33
C ASP A 138 -11.16 -11.30 -0.95
N GLY A 139 -11.19 -11.01 -2.26
CA GLY A 139 -12.41 -10.72 -3.01
C GLY A 139 -12.91 -9.29 -2.88
N VAL A 140 -12.22 -8.42 -2.13
CA VAL A 140 -12.58 -7.00 -1.97
C VAL A 140 -11.40 -6.09 -2.28
N SER A 141 -10.25 -6.29 -1.63
CA SER A 141 -9.07 -5.42 -1.78
C SER A 141 -8.00 -6.07 -2.66
N ASN A 142 -7.48 -5.39 -3.70
CA ASN A 142 -6.44 -5.93 -4.60
C ASN A 142 -5.12 -6.22 -3.86
N GLY A 143 -4.81 -5.37 -2.90
CA GLY A 143 -3.68 -5.53 -1.99
C GLY A 143 -3.70 -4.46 -0.91
N TYR A 144 -2.97 -4.71 0.18
CA TYR A 144 -2.88 -3.82 1.33
C TYR A 144 -1.65 -4.13 2.16
N VAL A 145 -1.23 -3.16 2.97
CA VAL A 145 -0.07 -3.26 3.84
C VAL A 145 -0.46 -2.95 5.27
N ASP A 146 0.07 -3.74 6.19
CA ASP A 146 0.03 -3.47 7.63
C ASP A 146 1.43 -3.73 8.21
N HIS A 147 2.10 -2.65 8.60
CA HIS A 147 3.50 -2.65 9.03
C HIS A 147 4.42 -3.31 7.99
N ASN A 148 4.98 -4.46 8.31
CA ASN A 148 5.89 -5.23 7.46
C ASN A 148 5.21 -6.38 6.72
N ARG A 149 3.88 -6.36 6.65
CA ARG A 149 3.08 -7.43 6.05
C ARG A 149 2.31 -6.87 4.87
N ILE A 150 2.54 -7.45 3.70
CA ILE A 150 1.87 -7.08 2.45
C ILE A 150 0.91 -8.21 2.09
N ALA A 151 -0.30 -7.90 1.66
CA ALA A 151 -1.24 -8.87 1.13
C ALA A 151 -1.55 -8.57 -0.34
N PHE A 152 -1.62 -9.60 -1.17
CA PHE A 152 -2.19 -9.53 -2.51
C PHE A 152 -3.32 -10.54 -2.67
N ASP A 153 -4.39 -10.10 -3.31
CA ASP A 153 -5.58 -10.91 -3.56
C ASP A 153 -5.46 -11.72 -4.86
N LEU A 154 -5.40 -13.04 -4.72
CA LEU A 154 -5.37 -13.97 -5.84
C LEU A 154 -6.65 -13.93 -6.68
N LEU A 155 -7.78 -13.50 -6.11
CA LEU A 155 -9.04 -13.39 -6.86
C LEU A 155 -9.04 -12.22 -7.85
N GLN A 156 -8.17 -11.23 -7.63
CA GLN A 156 -8.04 -10.04 -8.49
C GLN A 156 -6.75 -10.04 -9.32
N TYR A 157 -5.94 -11.09 -9.16
CA TYR A 157 -4.73 -11.30 -9.93
C TYR A 157 -5.04 -11.69 -11.38
N ASN A 158 -4.41 -11.00 -12.33
CA ASN A 158 -4.68 -11.15 -13.77
C ASN A 158 -4.03 -12.39 -14.43
N GLY A 159 -3.26 -13.18 -13.67
CA GLY A 159 -2.58 -14.37 -14.18
C GLY A 159 -1.14 -14.16 -14.65
N VAL A 160 -0.60 -12.94 -14.57
CA VAL A 160 0.76 -12.57 -15.02
C VAL A 160 1.62 -12.17 -13.82
N PRO A 161 2.65 -12.95 -13.42
CA PRO A 161 3.39 -12.69 -12.18
C PRO A 161 4.03 -11.30 -12.13
N GLU A 162 4.50 -10.82 -13.28
CA GLU A 162 5.10 -9.51 -13.48
C GLU A 162 4.15 -8.36 -13.10
N SER A 163 2.83 -8.59 -13.13
CA SER A 163 1.86 -7.57 -12.71
C SER A 163 1.91 -7.24 -11.22
N LEU A 164 2.52 -8.11 -10.40
CA LEU A 164 2.71 -7.87 -8.97
C LEU A 164 4.06 -7.21 -8.67
N GLU A 165 5.00 -7.16 -9.62
CA GLU A 165 6.35 -6.64 -9.36
C GLU A 165 6.33 -5.16 -8.96
N GLY A 166 5.64 -4.31 -9.72
CA GLY A 166 5.52 -2.88 -9.43
C GLY A 166 4.88 -2.59 -8.07
N PRO A 167 3.66 -3.09 -7.80
CA PRO A 167 3.00 -2.93 -6.51
C PRO A 167 3.81 -3.49 -5.33
N ALA A 168 4.43 -4.67 -5.48
CA ALA A 168 5.25 -5.24 -4.42
C ALA A 168 6.53 -4.44 -4.19
N ALA A 169 7.19 -3.96 -5.25
CA ALA A 169 8.38 -3.14 -5.14
C ALA A 169 8.07 -1.80 -4.45
N HIS A 170 6.91 -1.21 -4.78
CA HIS A 170 6.42 0.00 -4.12
C HIS A 170 6.37 -0.17 -2.60
N GLU A 171 5.68 -1.21 -2.13
CA GLU A 171 5.49 -1.43 -0.70
C GLU A 171 6.78 -1.88 0.01
N LEU A 172 7.59 -2.72 -0.64
CA LEU A 172 8.89 -3.12 -0.12
C LEU A 172 9.84 -1.92 0.03
N HIS A 173 9.80 -0.97 -0.91
CA HIS A 173 10.57 0.26 -0.82
C HIS A 173 10.14 1.08 0.40
N ARG A 174 8.83 1.24 0.60
CA ARG A 174 8.30 1.95 1.77
C ARG A 174 8.70 1.29 3.09
N ILE A 175 8.63 -0.03 3.17
CA ILE A 175 9.09 -0.80 4.34
C ILE A 175 10.59 -0.57 4.57
N GLY A 176 11.40 -0.63 3.51
CA GLY A 176 12.83 -0.37 3.58
C GLY A 176 13.15 1.04 4.05
N TYR A 177 12.47 2.05 3.51
CA TYR A 177 12.61 3.44 3.93
C TYR A 177 12.20 3.64 5.39
N GLN A 178 11.10 3.02 5.83
CA GLN A 178 10.65 3.11 7.22
C GLN A 178 11.70 2.61 8.23
N SER A 179 12.58 1.69 7.83
CA SER A 179 13.68 1.21 8.67
C SER A 179 14.78 2.26 8.93
N LEU A 180 14.84 3.32 8.12
CA LEU A 180 15.77 4.46 8.26
C LEU A 180 15.19 5.60 9.09
N CYS A 181 13.87 5.62 9.27
CA CYS A 181 13.18 6.67 10.01
C CYS A 181 13.58 6.65 11.49
N ASP A 182 13.92 7.82 12.03
CA ASP A 182 14.25 8.00 13.44
C ASP A 182 12.96 8.04 14.29
N PRO A 183 12.74 7.06 15.19
CA PRO A 183 11.58 7.06 16.07
C PRO A 183 11.63 8.18 17.13
N GLU A 184 12.79 8.76 17.44
CA GLU A 184 12.91 9.86 18.40
C GLU A 184 12.26 11.14 17.87
N LEU A 185 12.35 11.41 16.57
CA LEU A 185 11.71 12.56 15.92
C LEU A 185 10.18 12.46 15.93
N LEU A 186 9.62 11.26 15.97
CA LEU A 186 8.17 11.07 16.18
C LEU A 186 7.73 11.45 17.60
N ASN A 187 8.66 11.43 18.57
CA ASN A 187 8.44 11.79 19.97
C ASN A 187 8.96 13.20 20.32
N GLY A 188 9.34 14.00 19.33
CA GLY A 188 9.76 15.40 19.51
C GLY A 188 8.62 16.33 19.92
N THR A 189 8.82 17.64 19.75
CA THR A 189 7.70 18.59 19.94
C THR A 189 6.59 18.31 18.93
N VAL A 190 5.35 18.70 19.24
CA VAL A 190 4.19 18.49 18.34
C VAL A 190 4.48 19.03 16.92
N PRO A 191 5.02 20.26 16.74
CA PRO A 191 5.40 20.75 15.42
C PRO A 191 6.41 19.87 14.68
N GLU A 192 7.48 19.45 15.36
CA GLU A 192 8.54 18.62 14.79
C GLU A 192 7.99 17.25 14.37
N SER A 193 7.18 16.63 15.23
CA SER A 193 6.56 15.33 14.97
C SER A 193 5.62 15.38 13.77
N ILE A 194 4.79 16.42 13.66
CA ILE A 194 3.88 16.62 12.52
C ILE A 194 4.67 16.85 11.22
N ALA A 195 5.64 17.76 11.23
CA ALA A 195 6.46 18.05 10.06
C ALA A 195 7.24 16.81 9.59
N TYR A 196 7.77 16.04 10.53
CA TYR A 196 8.46 14.78 10.26
C TYR A 196 7.55 13.74 9.61
N ARG A 197 6.32 13.57 10.11
CA ARG A 197 5.32 12.65 9.51
C ARG A 197 4.99 13.07 8.08
N LEU A 198 4.77 14.36 7.82
CA LEU A 198 4.53 14.88 6.46
C LEU A 198 5.71 14.60 5.53
N ALA A 199 6.92 14.96 5.95
CA ALA A 199 8.13 14.70 5.19
C ALA A 199 8.30 13.21 4.88
N SER A 200 8.07 12.36 5.89
CA SER A 200 8.15 10.92 5.74
C SER A 200 7.14 10.37 4.74
N THR A 201 5.91 10.88 4.77
CA THR A 201 4.86 10.48 3.83
C THR A 201 5.20 10.86 2.39
N PHE A 202 5.62 12.11 2.15
CA PHE A 202 5.99 12.56 0.81
C PHE A 202 7.22 11.84 0.26
N LEU A 203 8.22 11.56 1.11
CA LEU A 203 9.38 10.77 0.72
C LEU A 203 9.01 9.34 0.38
N ALA A 204 8.24 8.66 1.24
CA ALA A 204 7.83 7.28 1.04
C ALA A 204 7.03 7.10 -0.26
N GLU A 205 5.95 7.88 -0.43
CA GLU A 205 5.07 7.78 -1.60
C GLU A 205 5.77 8.30 -2.86
N GLY A 206 6.51 9.42 -2.72
CA GLY A 206 7.19 10.07 -3.83
C GLY A 206 8.28 9.19 -4.44
N CYS A 207 9.18 8.64 -3.61
CA CYS A 207 10.26 7.78 -4.10
C CYS A 207 9.73 6.47 -4.68
N ALA A 208 8.80 5.81 -3.97
CA ALA A 208 8.21 4.56 -4.43
C ALA A 208 7.49 4.76 -5.78
N THR A 209 6.74 5.84 -5.95
CA THR A 209 6.01 6.12 -7.20
C THR A 209 6.95 6.59 -8.32
N ALA A 210 7.85 7.55 -8.06
CA ALA A 210 8.69 8.15 -9.10
C ALA A 210 9.73 7.19 -9.67
N PHE A 211 10.29 6.32 -8.82
CA PHE A 211 11.54 5.62 -9.13
C PHE A 211 11.46 4.11 -9.02
N VAL A 212 10.43 3.56 -8.37
CA VAL A 212 10.32 2.12 -8.11
C VAL A 212 9.18 1.49 -8.90
N SER A 213 7.93 1.90 -8.65
CA SER A 213 6.76 1.34 -9.35
C SER A 213 6.44 2.04 -10.67
N GLY A 214 6.98 3.24 -10.88
CA GLY A 214 6.67 4.07 -12.03
C GLY A 214 5.41 4.92 -11.84
N LEU A 215 5.29 5.94 -12.70
CA LEU A 215 4.13 6.83 -12.72
C LEU A 215 2.95 6.12 -13.41
N PRO A 216 1.70 6.34 -12.95
CA PRO A 216 0.53 5.88 -13.68
C PRO A 216 0.53 6.34 -15.14
N GLY A 217 0.35 5.40 -16.06
CA GLY A 217 0.26 5.63 -17.51
C GLY A 217 -1.19 5.54 -18.02
N PRO A 218 -1.46 5.90 -19.27
CA PRO A 218 -2.83 6.00 -19.82
C PRO A 218 -3.68 4.71 -19.78
N GLN A 219 -3.05 3.55 -19.56
CA GLN A 219 -3.76 2.27 -19.45
C GLN A 219 -4.09 1.89 -18.01
N ASP A 220 -3.56 2.62 -17.02
CA ASP A 220 -3.82 2.34 -15.61
C ASP A 220 -5.19 2.89 -15.18
N PRO A 221 -5.97 2.14 -14.40
CA PRO A 221 -7.29 2.59 -13.93
C PRO A 221 -7.27 3.93 -13.20
N ASP A 222 -6.20 4.22 -12.47
CA ASP A 222 -6.04 5.43 -11.66
C ASP A 222 -5.44 6.62 -12.42
N TYR A 223 -5.15 6.48 -13.72
CA TYR A 223 -4.51 7.54 -14.52
C TYR A 223 -5.32 8.83 -14.58
N ALA A 224 -6.64 8.74 -14.71
CA ALA A 224 -7.50 9.93 -14.76
C ALA A 224 -7.47 10.70 -13.44
N ALA A 225 -7.50 9.99 -12.30
CA ALA A 225 -7.38 10.59 -10.97
C ALA A 225 -5.98 11.18 -10.75
N TRP A 226 -4.94 10.47 -11.20
CA TRP A 226 -3.57 10.96 -11.18
C TRP A 226 -3.43 12.30 -11.93
N GLN A 227 -3.97 12.39 -13.15
CA GLN A 227 -3.93 13.61 -13.94
C GLN A 227 -4.68 14.77 -13.27
N ASP A 228 -5.85 14.53 -12.68
CA ASP A 228 -6.57 15.55 -11.89
C ASP A 228 -5.67 16.10 -10.77
N HIS A 229 -5.03 15.22 -9.99
CA HIS A 229 -4.11 15.62 -8.94
C HIS A 229 -2.88 16.38 -9.46
N VAL A 230 -2.31 15.97 -10.59
CA VAL A 230 -1.21 16.69 -11.25
C VAL A 230 -1.62 18.12 -11.63
N THR A 231 -2.83 18.32 -12.18
CA THR A 231 -3.30 19.67 -12.54
C THR A 231 -3.51 20.57 -11.32
N ARG A 232 -3.70 19.98 -10.14
CA ARG A 232 -3.95 20.68 -8.88
C ARG A 232 -2.71 20.85 -8.00
N LEU A 233 -1.53 20.45 -8.48
CA LEU A 233 -0.26 20.65 -7.78
C LEU A 233 -0.06 22.08 -7.24
N PRO A 234 -0.34 23.17 -8.01
CA PRO A 234 -0.20 24.52 -7.46
C PRO A 234 -1.04 24.78 -6.21
N GLU A 235 -2.27 24.24 -6.16
CA GLU A 235 -3.17 24.36 -5.01
C GLU A 235 -2.62 23.59 -3.81
N TYR A 236 -2.12 22.37 -4.03
CA TYR A 236 -1.61 21.53 -2.96
C TYR A 236 -0.31 22.08 -2.36
N PHE A 237 0.59 22.62 -3.18
CA PHE A 237 1.80 23.28 -2.68
C PHE A 237 1.48 24.56 -1.90
N ALA A 238 0.52 25.38 -2.36
CA ALA A 238 0.07 26.55 -1.61
C ALA A 238 -0.53 26.15 -0.25
N LEU A 239 -1.41 25.15 -0.24
CA LEU A 239 -1.99 24.61 1.00
C LEU A 239 -0.90 24.07 1.94
N MET A 240 0.08 23.33 1.41
CA MET A 240 1.15 22.73 2.21
C MET A 240 2.09 23.78 2.80
N ARG A 241 2.46 24.83 2.05
CA ARG A 241 3.21 25.97 2.60
C ARG A 241 2.49 26.59 3.79
N ASP A 242 1.20 26.91 3.60
CA ASP A 242 0.41 27.55 4.65
C ASP A 242 0.25 26.61 5.87
N TYR A 243 0.15 25.30 5.63
CA TYR A 243 0.09 24.28 6.67
C TYR A 243 1.41 24.15 7.44
N LEU A 244 2.55 24.10 6.75
CA LEU A 244 3.88 24.06 7.36
C LEU A 244 4.18 25.33 8.17
N ALA A 245 3.72 26.50 7.70
CA ALA A 245 3.81 27.74 8.46
C ALA A 245 2.98 27.68 9.75
N GLY A 246 1.76 27.16 9.69
CA GLY A 246 0.92 26.95 10.88
C GLY A 246 1.52 25.93 11.87
N ILE A 247 2.12 24.85 11.35
CA ILE A 247 2.87 23.89 12.18
C ILE A 247 4.02 24.59 12.90
N ALA A 248 4.84 25.37 12.18
CA ALA A 248 5.97 26.08 12.76
C ALA A 248 5.55 27.13 13.82
N ALA A 249 4.37 27.74 13.65
CA ALA A 249 3.78 28.66 14.63
C ALA A 249 3.18 27.96 15.86
N GLY A 250 3.02 26.62 15.82
CA GLY A 250 2.34 25.84 16.87
C GLY A 250 0.81 25.92 16.82
N ASP A 251 0.25 26.40 15.70
CA ASP A 251 -1.19 26.61 15.52
C ASP A 251 -1.93 25.33 15.11
N ILE A 252 -1.20 24.29 14.68
CA ILE A 252 -1.75 22.98 14.28
C ILE A 252 -1.51 21.96 15.41
N PRO A 253 -2.53 21.66 16.24
CA PRO A 253 -2.41 20.60 17.23
C PRO A 253 -2.52 19.21 16.60
N GLU A 254 -2.01 18.19 17.30
CA GLU A 254 -2.03 16.78 16.86
C GLU A 254 -3.42 16.27 16.47
N SER A 255 -4.48 16.69 17.17
CA SER A 255 -5.85 16.28 16.87
C SER A 255 -6.37 16.84 15.54
N GLN A 256 -5.97 18.07 15.21
CA GLN A 256 -6.29 18.67 13.92
C GLN A 256 -5.49 17.98 12.83
N PHE A 257 -4.20 17.74 13.05
CA PHE A 257 -3.38 16.98 12.13
C PHE A 257 -3.95 15.59 11.86
N ALA A 258 -4.34 14.83 12.88
CA ALA A 258 -4.96 13.51 12.71
C ALA A 258 -6.24 13.55 11.85
N THR A 259 -6.98 14.67 11.88
CA THR A 259 -8.17 14.87 11.04
C THR A 259 -7.76 15.24 9.61
N ASP A 260 -6.83 16.17 9.46
CA ASP A 260 -6.39 16.71 8.16
C ASP A 260 -5.54 15.71 7.37
N VAL A 261 -4.79 14.84 8.05
CA VAL A 261 -3.91 13.86 7.40
C VAL A 261 -4.73 12.91 6.52
N SER A 262 -5.98 12.60 6.90
CA SER A 262 -6.89 11.82 6.06
C SER A 262 -7.12 12.46 4.68
N ARG A 263 -7.12 13.81 4.61
CA ARG A 263 -7.25 14.58 3.36
C ARG A 263 -5.94 14.57 2.55
N LEU A 264 -4.79 14.64 3.23
CA LEU A 264 -3.47 14.54 2.60
C LEU A 264 -3.16 13.12 2.09
N TYR A 265 -3.73 12.10 2.74
CA TYR A 265 -3.71 10.69 2.32
C TYR A 265 -4.81 10.34 1.30
N MET A 266 -5.70 11.26 0.90
CA MET A 266 -6.70 10.94 -0.13
C MET A 266 -6.01 10.66 -1.46
N ARG A 267 -5.99 9.36 -1.80
CA ARG A 267 -5.81 8.71 -3.12
C ARG A 267 -5.09 9.52 -4.21
N GLY A 268 -3.91 10.07 -3.89
CA GLY A 268 -3.01 10.62 -4.90
C GLY A 268 -2.29 11.91 -4.52
N VAL A 269 -2.77 12.69 -3.55
CA VAL A 269 -2.12 13.97 -3.18
C VAL A 269 -0.68 13.75 -2.70
N ALA A 270 -0.49 12.87 -1.71
CA ALA A 270 0.84 12.51 -1.22
C ALA A 270 1.76 11.97 -2.33
N CYS A 271 1.21 11.16 -3.25
CA CYS A 271 1.96 10.62 -4.37
C CYS A 271 2.40 11.72 -5.34
N VAL A 272 1.48 12.58 -5.84
CA VAL A 272 1.86 13.60 -6.84
C VAL A 272 2.77 14.68 -6.27
N MET A 273 2.53 15.12 -5.03
CA MET A 273 3.40 16.09 -4.35
C MET A 273 4.76 15.48 -4.05
N GLY A 274 4.76 14.26 -3.48
CA GLY A 274 5.98 13.50 -3.20
C GLY A 274 6.82 13.32 -4.46
N VAL A 275 6.22 12.83 -5.55
CA VAL A 275 6.89 12.67 -6.86
C VAL A 275 7.51 13.99 -7.32
N THR A 276 6.76 15.09 -7.26
CA THR A 276 7.25 16.41 -7.65
C THR A 276 8.46 16.83 -6.81
N MET A 277 8.39 16.65 -5.48
CA MET A 277 9.48 17.00 -4.58
C MET A 277 10.73 16.14 -4.80
N VAL A 278 10.59 14.82 -4.85
CA VAL A 278 11.74 13.91 -4.99
C VAL A 278 12.37 13.98 -6.38
N GLN A 279 11.59 14.22 -7.44
CA GLN A 279 12.13 14.46 -8.77
C GLN A 279 12.88 15.80 -8.84
N THR A 280 12.44 16.82 -8.12
CA THR A 280 13.16 18.10 -8.00
C THR A 280 14.51 17.90 -7.31
N VAL A 281 14.52 17.19 -6.18
CA VAL A 281 15.77 16.80 -5.49
C VAL A 281 16.68 15.98 -6.41
N TRP A 282 16.13 15.01 -7.14
CA TRP A 282 16.90 14.20 -8.08
C TRP A 282 17.49 15.01 -9.23
N LYS A 283 16.74 15.97 -9.78
CA LYS A 283 17.25 16.87 -10.84
C LYS A 283 18.42 17.72 -10.34
N ALA A 284 18.33 18.28 -9.13
CA ALA A 284 19.37 19.15 -8.57
C ALA A 284 20.60 18.38 -8.05
N PHE A 285 20.36 17.25 -7.38
CA PHE A 285 21.37 16.56 -6.56
C PHE A 285 21.57 15.09 -6.94
N SER A 286 20.99 14.64 -8.05
CA SER A 286 21.04 13.26 -8.53
C SER A 286 20.50 12.24 -7.50
N LYS A 287 20.75 10.95 -7.74
CA LYS A 287 20.34 9.85 -6.84
C LYS A 287 20.91 10.01 -5.43
N GLY A 288 22.11 10.59 -5.31
CA GLY A 288 22.75 10.88 -4.03
C GLY A 288 21.93 11.83 -3.15
N GLY A 289 21.33 12.87 -3.72
CA GLY A 289 20.45 13.78 -2.98
C GLY A 289 19.18 13.11 -2.47
N VAL A 290 18.56 12.24 -3.28
CA VAL A 290 17.41 11.44 -2.85
C VAL A 290 17.77 10.54 -1.68
N PHE A 291 18.92 9.85 -1.76
CA PHE A 291 19.40 8.98 -0.66
C PHE A 291 19.74 9.78 0.59
N HIS A 292 20.25 11.00 0.44
CA HIS A 292 20.47 11.90 1.57
C HIS A 292 19.16 12.27 2.26
N CYS A 293 18.09 12.58 1.51
CA CYS A 293 16.76 12.81 2.07
C CYS A 293 16.21 11.58 2.80
N LEU A 294 16.33 10.38 2.23
CA LEU A 294 15.85 9.14 2.84
C LEU A 294 16.55 8.85 4.19
N ARG A 295 17.83 9.20 4.34
CA ARG A 295 18.56 9.08 5.61
C ARG A 295 18.30 10.24 6.58
N ASN A 296 17.83 11.37 6.09
CA ASN A 296 17.69 12.61 6.85
C ASN A 296 16.28 13.19 6.65
N THR A 297 15.26 12.39 6.90
CA THR A 297 13.84 12.73 6.66
C THR A 297 13.44 14.08 7.25
N GLY A 298 13.92 14.42 8.45
CA GLY A 298 13.63 15.71 9.09
C GLY A 298 14.15 16.93 8.33
N MET A 299 15.14 16.75 7.44
CA MET A 299 15.70 17.83 6.61
C MET A 299 15.06 17.92 5.22
N PHE A 300 14.10 17.06 4.90
CA PHE A 300 13.59 16.90 3.54
C PHE A 300 13.10 18.21 2.92
N PHE A 301 12.30 19.00 3.63
CA PHE A 301 11.77 20.26 3.11
C PHE A 301 12.86 21.31 2.87
N ASP A 302 13.90 21.36 3.72
CA ASP A 302 15.03 22.25 3.51
C ASP A 302 15.89 21.82 2.32
N ILE A 303 16.11 20.51 2.14
CA ILE A 303 16.82 19.97 0.98
C ILE A 303 16.03 20.27 -0.30
N TYR A 304 14.71 20.11 -0.28
CA TYR A 304 13.84 20.46 -1.39
C TYR A 304 13.91 21.94 -1.75
N ARG A 305 13.87 22.84 -0.74
CA ARG A 305 14.02 24.29 -0.97
C ARG A 305 15.35 24.63 -1.65
N ARG A 306 16.45 24.03 -1.18
CA ARG A 306 17.78 24.20 -1.80
C ARG A 306 17.83 23.65 -3.22
N ALA A 307 17.15 22.55 -3.51
CA ALA A 307 17.06 21.99 -4.86
C ALA A 307 16.38 22.98 -5.82
N ILE A 308 15.29 23.63 -5.37
CA ILE A 308 14.61 24.68 -6.16
C ILE A 308 15.55 25.85 -6.43
N GLU A 309 16.22 26.35 -5.39
CA GLU A 309 17.15 27.49 -5.52
C GLU A 309 18.25 27.21 -6.55
N GLN A 310 18.85 26.01 -6.51
CA GLN A 310 19.85 25.60 -7.48
C GLN A 310 19.29 25.53 -8.90
N LEU A 311 18.16 24.84 -9.10
CA LEU A 311 17.57 24.68 -10.43
C LEU A 311 17.15 26.03 -11.04
N ARG A 312 16.64 26.95 -10.21
CA ARG A 312 16.36 28.33 -10.64
C ARG A 312 17.62 29.09 -11.05
N ALA A 313 18.70 28.96 -10.28
CA ALA A 313 19.99 29.56 -10.63
C ALA A 313 20.56 29.01 -11.95
N GLU A 314 20.25 27.75 -12.28
CA GLU A 314 20.60 27.08 -13.53
C GLU A 314 19.64 27.41 -14.69
N GLY A 315 18.61 28.23 -14.47
CA GLY A 315 17.61 28.60 -15.47
C GLY A 315 16.50 27.57 -15.70
N VAL A 316 16.42 26.53 -14.86
CA VAL A 316 15.41 25.48 -14.89
C VAL A 316 14.33 25.78 -13.85
N GLY A 317 13.55 26.84 -14.08
CA GLY A 317 12.55 27.34 -13.12
C GLY A 317 11.11 26.90 -13.36
N GLU A 318 10.78 26.46 -14.58
CA GLU A 318 9.40 26.14 -14.96
C GLU A 318 8.91 24.85 -14.28
N GLY A 319 7.72 24.90 -13.67
CA GLY A 319 7.12 23.75 -12.99
C GLY A 319 7.70 23.43 -11.61
N LEU A 320 8.50 24.33 -11.02
CA LEU A 320 8.96 24.24 -9.62
C LEU A 320 8.00 24.96 -8.67
N PHE A 321 7.67 24.34 -7.54
CA PHE A 321 6.73 24.87 -6.57
C PHE A 321 7.38 25.12 -5.20
N ASP A 322 7.30 26.34 -4.67
CA ASP A 322 7.86 26.66 -3.36
C ASP A 322 7.04 26.07 -2.19
N LEU A 323 7.73 25.84 -1.07
CA LEU A 323 7.19 25.49 0.25
C LEU A 323 7.61 26.51 1.31
#